data_AF-Q64AA0-F1
#
_entry.id   AF-Q64AA0-F1
#
_cell.length_a   1.000
_cell.length_b   1.000
_cell.length_c   1.000
_cell.angle_alpha   90.00
_cell.angle_beta   90.00
_cell.angle_gamma   90.00
#
_symmetry.space_group_name_H-M   'P 1'
#
loop_
_entity.id
_entity.type
_entity.pdbx_description
1 polymer ?
#
loop_
_entity_poly.entity_id
_entity_poly.type
_entity_poly.pdbx_seq_one_letter_code
_entity_poly.pdbx_strand_id
1 'polypeptide(L)'
;MLRKEDFAYAKRFKEKVFFILFYCNNTNVSEEEMKKANIIVKGEVQRVGYRDAVVKIARKLKIAGFVENLKHYDVRIIAEGEDANIDLFIERIEIRKFPMDVESIEVSFEAYEGEFEYFEIKRGDWHEELLERLDTAGTLLYKSVELGERSVALGEKTVGLSERSVALGEKTVGLSERSVALGEKTVGLSERSVGLSERSVALGERSVALGERSVALGERSVALGEESVGLSARSVALGEESVGLSARSVALGEESVGLSERSVALGERSVGIGEKMLEKQDKTIDAIDRSKAEIVTQISSLRDDLRSYMDYKFAKIEHEVEAIKAKIGMI
;
A
#
# COMPACT_ATOMS: atom_id res chain seq x y z
N MET A 1 34.88 -1.75 4.28
CA MET A 1 35.23 -1.73 2.85
C MET A 1 34.51 -0.53 2.23
N LEU A 2 35.13 0.64 2.28
CA LEU A 2 34.55 1.88 1.76
C LEU A 2 34.60 1.84 0.23
N ARG A 3 33.49 2.20 -0.42
CA ARG A 3 33.28 2.04 -1.86
C ARG A 3 34.17 3.04 -2.62
N LYS A 4 34.68 2.63 -3.79
CA LYS A 4 35.59 3.41 -4.65
C LYS A 4 35.08 4.81 -5.04
N GLU A 5 33.80 5.10 -4.83
CA GLU A 5 33.15 6.38 -5.13
C GLU A 5 33.50 7.49 -4.13
N ASP A 6 33.76 7.16 -2.85
CA ASP A 6 34.10 8.15 -1.82
C ASP A 6 35.50 8.78 -2.03
N PHE A 7 36.40 8.05 -2.71
CA PHE A 7 37.74 8.55 -3.04
C PHE A 7 37.76 9.58 -4.18
N ALA A 8 36.77 9.55 -5.09
CA ALA A 8 36.67 10.51 -6.18
C ALA A 8 36.21 11.88 -5.67
N TYR A 9 35.35 11.92 -4.65
CA TYR A 9 34.84 13.15 -4.05
C TYR A 9 35.92 13.87 -3.22
N ALA A 10 36.70 13.12 -2.43
CA ALA A 10 37.79 13.68 -1.62
C ALA A 10 38.96 14.21 -2.47
N LYS A 11 39.21 13.64 -3.66
CA LYS A 11 40.28 14.08 -4.56
C LYS A 11 39.92 15.40 -5.29
N ARG A 12 38.66 15.56 -5.72
CA ARG A 12 38.14 16.83 -6.29
C ARG A 12 38.12 17.97 -5.26
N PHE A 13 37.87 17.67 -3.99
CA PHE A 13 37.87 18.68 -2.92
C PHE A 13 39.29 19.18 -2.59
N LYS A 14 40.29 18.28 -2.57
CA LYS A 14 41.70 18.68 -2.35
C LYS A 14 42.28 19.49 -3.50
N GLU A 15 41.92 19.20 -4.76
CA GLU A 15 42.36 20.00 -5.91
C GLU A 15 41.70 21.39 -5.94
N LYS A 16 40.42 21.53 -5.55
CA LYS A 16 39.76 22.84 -5.42
C LYS A 16 40.29 23.69 -4.27
N VAL A 17 40.61 23.09 -3.12
CA VAL A 17 41.16 23.83 -1.97
C VAL A 17 42.61 24.26 -2.23
N PHE A 18 43.39 23.49 -2.99
CA PHE A 18 44.75 23.89 -3.37
C PHE A 18 44.77 25.05 -4.37
N PHE A 19 43.75 25.18 -5.24
CA PHE A 19 43.63 26.29 -6.17
C PHE A 19 43.27 27.62 -5.47
N ILE A 20 42.48 27.56 -4.38
CA ILE A 20 42.09 28.74 -3.59
C ILE A 20 43.27 29.27 -2.74
N LEU A 21 44.19 28.41 -2.30
CA LEU A 21 45.31 28.81 -1.44
C LEU A 21 46.55 29.33 -2.19
N PHE A 22 46.66 29.15 -3.51
CA PHE A 22 47.80 29.65 -4.28
C PHE A 22 47.62 31.08 -4.81
N TYR A 23 46.39 31.62 -4.84
CA TYR A 23 46.10 32.98 -5.29
C TYR A 23 46.07 34.04 -4.16
N CYS A 24 46.30 33.66 -2.90
CA CYS A 24 46.15 34.56 -1.77
C CYS A 24 47.44 35.33 -1.39
N ASN A 25 48.41 35.45 -2.30
CA ASN A 25 49.59 36.28 -2.11
C ASN A 25 50.03 36.90 -3.44
N ASN A 26 49.33 37.95 -3.87
CA ASN A 26 49.96 39.14 -4.43
C ASN A 26 48.93 40.25 -4.71
N THR A 27 49.17 41.40 -4.08
CA THR A 27 48.96 42.76 -4.58
C THR A 27 47.54 43.27 -4.90
N ASN A 28 47.17 44.29 -4.11
CA ASN A 28 46.55 45.56 -4.52
C ASN A 28 45.07 45.58 -4.92
N VAL A 29 44.32 46.37 -4.13
CA VAL A 29 43.19 47.24 -4.50
C VAL A 29 42.31 46.70 -5.62
N SER A 30 41.24 45.98 -5.28
CA SER A 30 40.22 45.58 -6.25
C SER A 30 39.49 46.83 -6.75
N GLU A 31 39.88 47.33 -7.92
CA GLU A 31 38.92 47.95 -8.83
C GLU A 31 37.70 47.02 -8.88
N GLU A 32 36.49 47.56 -8.75
CA GLU A 32 35.27 46.78 -8.96
C GLU A 32 35.29 46.32 -10.41
N GLU A 33 35.84 45.14 -10.67
CA GLU A 33 35.92 44.57 -12.00
C GLU A 33 34.49 44.35 -12.48
N MET A 34 34.09 45.13 -13.48
CA MET A 34 32.79 45.03 -14.12
C MET A 34 32.94 44.15 -15.36
N LYS A 35 31.98 43.25 -15.59
CA LYS A 35 31.98 42.40 -16.79
C LYS A 35 30.61 42.33 -17.45
N LYS A 36 30.65 42.05 -18.75
CA LYS A 36 29.48 41.70 -19.56
C LYS A 36 29.54 40.21 -19.83
N ALA A 37 28.46 39.50 -19.50
CA ALA A 37 28.31 38.09 -19.80
C ALA A 37 27.19 37.91 -20.83
N ASN A 38 27.53 37.23 -21.93
CA ASN A 38 26.60 36.75 -22.92
C ASN A 38 26.38 35.25 -22.67
N ILE A 39 25.16 34.92 -22.31
CA ILE A 39 24.78 33.62 -21.77
C ILE A 39 23.70 33.03 -22.67
N ILE A 40 23.96 31.84 -23.19
CA ILE A 40 22.97 31.03 -23.90
C ILE A 40 22.58 29.86 -23.01
N VAL A 41 21.30 29.81 -22.66
CA VAL A 41 20.73 28.78 -21.80
C VAL A 41 19.89 27.85 -22.67
N LYS A 42 20.20 26.55 -22.59
CA LYS A 42 19.49 25.48 -23.31
C LYS A 42 18.74 24.58 -22.34
N GLY A 43 17.63 24.02 -22.79
CA GLY A 43 16.78 23.10 -22.02
C GLY A 43 15.30 23.50 -22.04
N GLU A 44 14.54 23.07 -21.04
CA GLU A 44 13.15 23.46 -20.81
C GLU A 44 13.08 24.85 -20.16
N VAL A 45 13.46 25.88 -20.92
CA VAL A 45 13.56 27.26 -20.44
C VAL A 45 12.59 28.22 -21.13
N GLN A 46 12.00 27.82 -22.26
CA GLN A 46 10.95 28.61 -22.90
C GLN A 46 9.56 28.18 -22.45
N ARG A 47 8.61 29.14 -22.46
CA ARG A 47 7.18 28.94 -22.13
C ARG A 47 6.88 28.53 -20.68
N VAL A 48 7.90 28.33 -19.85
CA VAL A 48 7.81 27.85 -18.46
C VAL A 48 8.03 28.93 -17.38
N GLY A 49 8.16 30.21 -17.79
CA GLY A 49 8.36 31.34 -16.87
C GLY A 49 9.81 31.59 -16.45
N TYR A 50 10.78 30.96 -17.11
CA TYR A 50 12.21 31.12 -16.83
C TYR A 50 12.70 32.57 -16.89
N ARG A 51 12.30 33.33 -17.93
CA ARG A 51 12.68 34.74 -18.08
C ARG A 51 12.25 35.60 -16.89
N ASP A 52 11.04 35.36 -16.37
CA ASP A 52 10.53 36.03 -15.17
C ASP A 52 11.35 35.67 -13.92
N ALA A 53 11.86 34.43 -13.83
CA ALA A 53 12.77 34.01 -12.75
C ALA A 53 14.15 34.67 -12.87
N VAL A 54 14.72 34.71 -14.08
CA VAL A 54 16.00 35.37 -14.39
C VAL A 54 15.98 36.84 -13.97
N VAL A 55 14.91 37.59 -14.33
CA VAL A 55 14.75 38.99 -13.92
C VAL A 55 14.73 39.14 -12.41
N LYS A 56 14.04 38.25 -11.69
CA LYS A 56 14.00 38.30 -10.21
C LYS A 56 15.38 38.07 -9.60
N ILE A 57 16.20 37.21 -10.20
CA ILE A 57 17.56 36.94 -9.74
C ILE A 57 18.46 38.14 -10.06
N ALA A 58 18.40 38.67 -11.29
CA ALA A 58 19.17 39.83 -11.72
C ALA A 58 18.90 41.04 -10.81
N ARG A 59 17.63 41.33 -10.52
CA ARG A 59 17.24 42.41 -9.60
C ARG A 59 17.80 42.24 -8.19
N LYS A 60 17.84 41.01 -7.67
CA LYS A 60 18.43 40.73 -6.34
C LYS A 60 19.94 40.94 -6.30
N LEU A 61 20.61 40.70 -7.42
CA LEU A 61 22.06 40.83 -7.58
C LEU A 61 22.47 42.17 -8.19
N LYS A 62 21.52 43.10 -8.39
CA LYS A 62 21.75 44.41 -9.02
C LYS A 62 22.43 44.34 -10.39
N ILE A 63 22.10 43.32 -11.17
CA ILE A 63 22.60 43.12 -12.53
C ILE A 63 21.67 43.82 -13.51
N ALA A 64 22.25 44.50 -14.49
CA ALA A 64 21.54 45.10 -15.61
C ALA A 64 21.68 44.25 -16.88
N GLY A 65 20.80 44.44 -17.86
CA GLY A 65 20.84 43.68 -19.12
C GLY A 65 19.47 43.24 -19.61
N PHE A 66 19.40 42.14 -20.34
CA PHE A 66 18.13 41.63 -20.83
C PHE A 66 18.11 40.12 -21.00
N VAL A 67 16.90 39.57 -21.07
CA VAL A 67 16.65 38.18 -21.43
C VAL A 67 15.66 38.08 -22.59
N GLU A 68 15.97 37.24 -23.57
CA GLU A 68 15.15 37.01 -24.76
C GLU A 68 15.09 35.53 -25.16
N ASN A 69 14.01 35.15 -25.84
CA ASN A 69 13.88 33.81 -26.43
C ASN A 69 14.50 33.81 -27.83
N LEU A 70 15.26 32.76 -28.16
CA LEU A 70 15.74 32.48 -29.50
C LEU A 70 14.81 31.47 -30.21
N LYS A 71 14.82 31.45 -31.56
CA LYS A 71 13.95 30.57 -32.36
C LYS A 71 14.19 29.07 -32.18
N HIS A 72 15.31 28.67 -31.59
CA HIS A 72 15.69 27.27 -31.36
C HIS A 72 15.39 26.77 -29.94
N TYR A 73 14.40 27.36 -29.26
CA TYR A 73 14.03 27.03 -27.87
C TYR A 73 15.08 27.41 -26.80
N ASP A 74 16.18 28.03 -27.19
CA ASP A 74 17.19 28.57 -26.28
C ASP A 74 16.82 29.96 -25.74
N VAL A 75 17.38 30.33 -24.60
CA VAL A 75 17.22 31.67 -24.02
C VAL A 75 18.57 32.37 -24.03
N ARG A 76 18.63 33.57 -24.60
CA ARG A 76 19.80 34.44 -24.51
C ARG A 76 19.61 35.42 -23.36
N ILE A 77 20.66 35.57 -22.55
CA ILE A 77 20.75 36.56 -21.49
C ILE A 77 22.02 37.37 -21.73
N ILE A 78 21.88 38.69 -21.76
CA ILE A 78 23.00 39.62 -21.61
C ILE A 78 22.93 40.17 -20.19
N ALA A 79 24.02 40.06 -19.44
CA ALA A 79 24.11 40.49 -18.05
C ALA A 79 25.36 41.34 -17.85
N GLU A 80 25.19 42.53 -17.30
CA GLU A 80 26.25 43.48 -16.98
C GLU A 80 26.21 43.81 -15.48
N GLY A 81 27.37 43.78 -14.84
CA GLY A 81 27.49 44.05 -13.40
C GLY A 81 28.86 43.71 -12.85
N GLU A 82 28.98 43.80 -11.53
CA GLU A 82 30.17 43.40 -10.78
C GLU A 82 30.52 41.92 -11.05
N ASP A 83 31.81 41.63 -11.22
CA ASP A 83 32.34 40.32 -11.55
C ASP A 83 31.77 39.21 -10.64
N ALA A 84 31.82 39.43 -9.32
CA ALA A 84 31.31 38.52 -8.32
C ALA A 84 29.78 38.31 -8.40
N ASN A 85 29.01 39.35 -8.73
CA ASN A 85 27.56 39.24 -8.86
C ASN A 85 27.18 38.48 -10.13
N ILE A 86 27.92 38.67 -11.22
CA ILE A 86 27.72 37.93 -12.47
C ILE A 86 28.01 36.44 -12.28
N ASP A 87 29.05 36.08 -11.53
CA ASP A 87 29.34 34.67 -11.20
C ASP A 87 28.20 34.04 -10.37
N LEU A 88 27.74 34.75 -9.34
CA LEU A 88 26.58 34.33 -8.53
C LEU A 88 25.29 34.25 -9.35
N PHE A 89 25.16 35.09 -10.38
CA PHE A 89 24.01 35.08 -11.27
C PHE A 89 24.02 33.85 -12.16
N ILE A 90 25.15 33.55 -12.80
CA ILE A 90 25.33 32.35 -13.62
C ILE A 90 25.01 31.08 -12.81
N GLU A 91 25.42 31.02 -11.54
CA GLU A 91 25.08 29.91 -10.65
C GLU A 91 23.58 29.83 -10.36
N ARG A 92 22.91 30.97 -10.12
CA ARG A 92 21.49 31.00 -9.72
C ARG A 92 20.50 30.82 -10.87
N ILE A 93 20.92 31.11 -12.10
CA ILE A 93 20.07 30.90 -13.27
C ILE A 93 20.03 29.42 -13.69
N GLU A 94 20.89 28.55 -13.13
CA GLU A 94 20.82 27.10 -13.32
C GLU A 94 19.62 26.50 -12.54
N ILE A 95 18.40 26.83 -12.98
CA ILE A 95 17.14 26.43 -12.32
C ILE A 95 16.75 25.03 -12.79
N ARG A 96 16.79 24.08 -11.86
CA ARG A 96 16.29 22.70 -12.06
C ARG A 96 15.06 22.45 -11.21
N LYS A 97 13.92 23.02 -11.61
CA LYS A 97 12.65 22.92 -10.89
C LYS A 97 11.49 22.90 -11.87
N PHE A 98 10.80 21.75 -11.95
CA PHE A 98 9.60 21.59 -12.78
C PHE A 98 8.62 22.77 -12.64
N PRO A 99 8.19 23.41 -13.74
CA PRO A 99 8.40 23.03 -15.15
C PRO A 99 9.67 23.61 -15.82
N MET A 100 10.58 24.27 -15.10
CA MET A 100 11.85 24.78 -15.64
C MET A 100 12.97 23.77 -15.46
N ASP A 101 13.72 23.47 -16.52
CA ASP A 101 14.93 22.64 -16.42
C ASP A 101 16.03 23.15 -17.36
N VAL A 102 17.10 23.68 -16.77
CA VAL A 102 18.28 24.13 -17.50
C VAL A 102 19.23 22.95 -17.72
N GLU A 103 19.46 22.58 -18.98
CA GLU A 103 20.35 21.48 -19.37
C GLU A 103 21.81 21.92 -19.49
N SER A 104 22.03 23.07 -20.11
CA SER A 104 23.36 23.61 -20.31
C SER A 104 23.34 25.13 -20.40
N ILE A 105 24.46 25.72 -20.01
CA ILE A 105 24.70 27.16 -20.07
C ILE A 105 26.03 27.37 -20.80
N GLU A 106 25.98 28.08 -21.92
CA GLU A 106 27.17 28.55 -22.63
C GLU A 106 27.38 30.01 -22.24
N VAL A 107 28.58 30.34 -21.75
CA VAL A 107 28.90 31.71 -21.29
C VAL A 107 30.10 32.21 -22.08
N SER A 108 29.98 33.40 -22.65
CA SER A 108 31.11 34.18 -23.17
C SER A 108 31.15 35.55 -22.48
N PHE A 109 32.36 35.98 -22.12
CA PHE A 109 32.58 37.25 -21.45
C PHE A 109 33.08 38.31 -22.43
N GLU A 110 32.58 39.52 -22.25
CA GLU A 110 32.92 40.71 -23.04
C GLU A 110 33.28 41.86 -22.09
N ALA A 111 33.89 42.91 -22.63
CA ALA A 111 34.21 44.11 -21.85
C ALA A 111 32.90 44.77 -21.38
N TYR A 112 32.92 45.32 -20.17
CA TYR A 112 31.80 46.08 -19.67
C TYR A 112 31.61 47.38 -20.48
N GLU A 113 30.42 47.55 -21.05
CA GLU A 113 30.06 48.72 -21.86
C GLU A 113 29.09 49.66 -21.13
N GLY A 114 28.39 49.18 -20.09
CA GLY A 114 27.45 49.98 -19.31
C GLY A 114 26.22 50.40 -20.10
N GLU A 115 25.75 49.54 -21.01
CA GLU A 115 24.66 49.85 -21.95
C GLU A 115 23.28 49.83 -21.28
N PHE A 116 23.17 49.15 -20.14
CA PHE A 116 21.89 48.85 -19.51
C PHE A 116 21.77 49.48 -18.12
N GLU A 117 20.68 50.22 -17.90
CA GLU A 117 20.36 50.81 -16.59
C GLU A 117 19.57 49.82 -15.70
N TYR A 118 18.81 48.92 -16.31
CA TYR A 118 17.98 47.93 -15.63
C TYR A 118 17.97 46.59 -16.38
N PHE A 119 17.44 45.56 -15.73
CA PHE A 119 17.26 44.25 -16.34
C PHE A 119 15.84 44.08 -16.89
N GLU A 120 15.72 43.79 -18.19
CA GLU A 120 14.44 43.69 -18.90
C GLU A 120 14.17 42.35 -19.60
N ILE A 121 12.91 42.07 -19.91
CA ILE A 121 12.51 40.93 -20.74
C ILE A 121 12.18 41.47 -22.13
N LYS A 122 12.94 41.06 -23.14
CA LYS A 122 12.56 41.32 -24.54
C LYS A 122 11.48 40.32 -24.95
N ARG A 123 10.28 40.84 -25.23
CA ARG A 123 9.11 40.08 -25.66
C ARG A 123 8.95 40.20 -27.17
N GLY A 124 8.59 39.10 -27.82
CA GLY A 124 8.26 39.07 -29.25
C GLY A 124 6.82 39.49 -29.49
N ASP A 125 6.15 38.87 -30.48
CA ASP A 125 4.72 39.06 -30.65
C ASP A 125 3.96 38.51 -29.43
N TRP A 126 3.16 39.37 -28.83
CA TRP A 126 2.38 39.03 -27.64
C TRP A 126 1.31 37.97 -27.91
N HIS A 127 0.74 37.90 -29.12
CA HIS A 127 -0.30 36.91 -29.44
C HIS A 127 0.28 35.49 -29.50
N GLU A 128 1.44 35.34 -30.15
CA GLU A 128 2.14 34.06 -30.27
C GLU A 128 2.64 33.60 -28.90
N GLU A 129 3.26 34.50 -28.11
CA GLU A 129 3.74 34.16 -26.76
C GLU A 129 2.59 33.78 -25.80
N LEU A 130 1.42 34.39 -25.94
CA LEU A 130 0.25 34.08 -25.11
C LEU A 130 -0.35 32.71 -25.46
N LEU A 131 -0.50 32.39 -26.75
CA LEU A 131 -1.00 31.10 -27.21
C LEU A 131 -0.10 29.95 -26.74
N GLU A 132 1.21 30.11 -26.89
CA GLU A 132 2.18 29.11 -26.43
C GLU A 132 2.14 28.89 -24.89
N ARG A 133 1.97 29.98 -24.13
CA ARG A 133 1.81 29.89 -22.66
C ARG A 133 0.51 29.20 -22.29
N LEU A 134 -0.57 29.41 -23.04
CA LEU A 134 -1.86 28.75 -22.86
C LEU A 134 -1.76 27.24 -23.16
N ASP A 135 -1.08 26.83 -24.24
CA ASP A 135 -0.86 25.41 -24.56
C ASP A 135 0.00 24.73 -23.49
N THR A 136 1.04 25.41 -23.01
CA THR A 136 1.89 24.91 -21.90
C THR A 136 1.08 24.81 -20.61
N ALA A 137 0.26 25.81 -20.30
CA ALA A 137 -0.65 25.76 -19.17
C ALA A 137 -1.69 24.65 -19.31
N GLY A 138 -2.21 24.40 -20.52
CA GLY A 138 -3.09 23.28 -20.83
C GLY A 138 -2.41 21.94 -20.61
N THR A 139 -1.15 21.80 -21.01
CA THR A 139 -0.32 20.61 -20.78
C THR A 139 -0.04 20.39 -19.28
N LEU A 140 0.28 21.45 -18.55
CA LEU A 140 0.47 21.40 -17.10
C LEU A 140 -0.83 21.12 -16.37
N LEU A 141 -1.97 21.63 -16.86
CA LEU A 141 -3.30 21.33 -16.35
C LEU A 141 -3.67 19.88 -16.62
N TYR A 142 -3.42 19.36 -17.83
CA TYR A 142 -3.60 17.94 -18.15
C TYR A 142 -2.75 17.06 -17.22
N LYS A 143 -1.48 17.41 -17.01
CA LYS A 143 -0.60 16.75 -16.04
C LYS A 143 -1.10 16.87 -14.59
N SER A 144 -1.77 17.97 -14.24
CA SER A 144 -2.42 18.13 -12.93
C SER A 144 -3.70 17.28 -12.79
N VAL A 145 -4.42 17.07 -13.89
CA VAL A 145 -5.60 16.20 -13.97
C VAL A 145 -5.18 14.73 -13.95
N GLU A 146 -4.04 14.37 -14.54
CA GLU A 146 -3.37 13.07 -14.41
C GLU A 146 -2.95 12.81 -12.95
N LEU A 147 -2.36 13.81 -12.27
CA LEU A 147 -2.14 13.77 -10.81
C LEU A 147 -3.46 13.69 -10.01
N GLY A 148 -4.56 14.13 -10.63
CA GLY A 148 -5.94 14.00 -10.15
C GLY A 148 -6.58 12.63 -10.37
N GLU A 149 -5.94 11.70 -11.11
CA GLU A 149 -6.33 10.28 -11.21
C GLU A 149 -5.88 9.44 -9.99
N ARG A 150 -6.04 10.08 -8.82
CA ARG A 150 -6.66 9.57 -7.59
C ARG A 150 -5.81 8.75 -6.60
N SER A 151 -4.59 9.14 -6.27
CA SER A 151 -3.99 8.71 -4.99
C SER A 151 -3.92 9.85 -3.98
N VAL A 152 -4.49 9.68 -2.78
CA VAL A 152 -4.29 10.61 -1.65
C VAL A 152 -3.19 10.06 -0.77
N ALA A 153 -2.10 10.81 -0.55
CA ALA A 153 -0.99 10.43 0.32
C ALA A 153 -0.69 11.58 1.29
N LEU A 154 -1.04 11.43 2.58
CA LEU A 154 -0.90 12.50 3.57
C LEU A 154 -0.29 11.98 4.89
N GLY A 155 0.80 12.60 5.33
CA GLY A 155 1.49 12.32 6.59
C GLY A 155 2.99 12.04 6.42
N GLU A 156 3.75 12.03 7.52
CA GLU A 156 5.20 11.82 7.46
C GLU A 156 5.51 10.43 6.88
N LYS A 157 6.35 10.36 5.83
CA LYS A 157 6.76 9.10 5.17
C LYS A 157 5.60 8.26 4.61
N THR A 158 4.52 8.90 4.15
CA THR A 158 3.39 8.23 3.51
C THR A 158 3.51 8.15 1.99
N VAL A 159 3.08 7.02 1.39
CA VAL A 159 3.20 6.74 -0.05
C VAL A 159 1.87 6.20 -0.60
N GLY A 160 1.29 6.89 -1.59
CA GLY A 160 0.14 6.43 -2.37
C GLY A 160 0.41 6.62 -3.86
N LEU A 161 0.33 5.55 -4.66
CA LEU A 161 0.83 5.54 -6.06
C LEU A 161 -0.15 5.01 -7.11
N SER A 162 -1.37 4.58 -6.73
CA SER A 162 -2.33 3.93 -7.64
C SER A 162 -3.65 4.68 -7.79
N GLU A 163 -4.39 4.39 -8.87
CA GLU A 163 -5.70 5.00 -9.12
C GLU A 163 -6.68 4.69 -7.97
N ARG A 164 -7.32 5.72 -7.43
CA ARG A 164 -8.23 5.67 -6.28
C ARG A 164 -7.59 5.14 -4.98
N SER A 165 -6.27 5.19 -4.82
CA SER A 165 -5.62 4.80 -3.56
C SER A 165 -5.70 5.89 -2.49
N VAL A 166 -5.76 5.51 -1.22
CA VAL A 166 -5.73 6.45 -0.09
C VAL A 166 -4.72 5.93 0.93
N ALA A 167 -3.73 6.74 1.26
CA ALA A 167 -2.71 6.50 2.27
C ALA A 167 -2.66 7.72 3.21
N LEU A 168 -2.98 7.53 4.50
CA LEU A 168 -3.07 8.63 5.46
C LEU A 168 -2.57 8.24 6.85
N GLY A 169 -1.56 8.93 7.36
CA GLY A 169 -0.96 8.67 8.67
C GLY A 169 0.56 8.77 8.66
N GLU A 170 1.21 8.40 9.75
CA GLU A 170 2.68 8.28 9.78
C GLU A 170 3.09 6.92 9.19
N LYS A 171 3.99 6.92 8.20
CA LYS A 171 4.52 5.70 7.57
C LYS A 171 3.43 4.80 6.96
N THR A 172 2.44 5.38 6.24
CA THR A 172 1.40 4.59 5.56
C THR A 172 1.70 4.33 4.09
N VAL A 173 1.20 3.22 3.56
CA VAL A 173 1.50 2.79 2.19
C VAL A 173 0.25 2.22 1.51
N GLY A 174 -0.22 2.87 0.45
CA GLY A 174 -1.40 2.49 -0.34
C GLY A 174 -1.10 2.42 -1.85
N LEU A 175 -0.72 1.26 -2.37
CA LEU A 175 -0.08 1.14 -3.69
C LEU A 175 -0.94 0.54 -4.81
N SER A 176 -2.18 0.12 -4.53
CA SER A 176 -3.02 -0.61 -5.49
C SER A 176 -4.33 0.11 -5.84
N GLU A 177 -4.96 -0.30 -6.94
CA GLU A 177 -6.22 0.32 -7.39
C GLU A 177 -7.29 0.19 -6.30
N ARG A 178 -7.89 1.33 -5.92
CA ARG A 178 -8.88 1.40 -4.83
C ARG A 178 -8.36 0.88 -3.47
N SER A 179 -7.05 0.85 -3.22
CA SER A 179 -6.49 0.42 -1.92
C SER A 179 -6.56 1.55 -0.88
N VAL A 180 -6.92 1.23 0.36
CA VAL A 180 -7.01 2.19 1.47
C VAL A 180 -6.07 1.77 2.59
N ALA A 181 -5.22 2.68 3.07
CA ALA A 181 -4.26 2.49 4.14
C ALA A 181 -4.29 3.70 5.10
N LEU A 182 -4.90 3.57 6.28
CA LEU A 182 -5.04 4.69 7.23
C LEU A 182 -4.56 4.31 8.64
N GLY A 183 -3.65 5.07 9.24
CA GLY A 183 -3.16 4.86 10.61
C GLY A 183 -1.64 5.00 10.76
N GLU A 184 -1.07 4.73 11.93
CA GLU A 184 0.39 4.64 12.05
C GLU A 184 0.87 3.30 11.49
N LYS A 185 1.85 3.30 10.58
CA LYS A 185 2.44 2.08 10.00
C LYS A 185 1.40 1.18 9.30
N THR A 186 0.42 1.76 8.63
CA THR A 186 -0.67 1.04 7.94
C THR A 186 -0.36 0.75 6.48
N VAL A 187 -0.78 -0.43 5.99
CA VAL A 187 -0.40 -0.93 4.66
C VAL A 187 -1.61 -1.52 3.92
N GLY A 188 -1.89 -1.05 2.71
CA GLY A 188 -2.93 -1.53 1.80
C GLY A 188 -2.37 -1.72 0.39
N LEU A 189 -2.09 -2.97 -0.03
CA LEU A 189 -1.26 -3.24 -1.21
C LEU A 189 -1.95 -3.99 -2.35
N SER A 190 -3.22 -4.38 -2.22
CA SER A 190 -3.96 -5.14 -3.24
C SER A 190 -5.17 -4.41 -3.79
N GLU A 191 -5.69 -4.87 -4.94
CA GLU A 191 -6.91 -4.29 -5.52
C GLU A 191 -8.04 -4.38 -4.50
N ARG A 192 -8.67 -3.24 -4.21
CA ARG A 192 -9.72 -3.12 -3.18
C ARG A 192 -9.28 -3.58 -1.77
N SER A 193 -7.99 -3.56 -1.44
CA SER A 193 -7.51 -3.92 -0.08
C SER A 193 -7.61 -2.75 0.91
N VAL A 194 -7.95 -3.03 2.15
CA VAL A 194 -8.21 -1.99 3.17
C VAL A 194 -7.47 -2.29 4.47
N GLY A 195 -6.38 -1.57 4.76
CA GLY A 195 -5.65 -1.59 6.03
C GLY A 195 -6.02 -0.37 6.87
N LEU A 196 -6.47 -0.55 8.12
CA LEU A 196 -6.86 0.54 9.02
C LEU A 196 -6.42 0.33 10.48
N SER A 197 -5.85 1.38 11.09
CA SER A 197 -5.29 1.44 12.47
C SER A 197 -3.78 1.16 12.58
N GLU A 198 -3.22 1.41 13.77
CA GLU A 198 -1.80 1.20 14.07
C GLU A 198 -1.40 -0.24 13.68
N ARG A 199 -0.40 -0.34 12.80
CA ARG A 199 0.17 -1.61 12.34
C ARG A 199 -0.84 -2.53 11.63
N SER A 200 -1.87 -1.98 11.00
CA SER A 200 -2.83 -2.76 10.20
C SER A 200 -2.37 -2.98 8.75
N VAL A 201 -2.67 -4.16 8.19
CA VAL A 201 -1.99 -4.66 6.97
C VAL A 201 -2.90 -5.49 6.07
N ALA A 202 -3.47 -4.88 5.01
CA ALA A 202 -4.36 -5.54 4.06
C ALA A 202 -3.73 -5.75 2.69
N LEU A 203 -3.61 -7.02 2.30
CA LEU A 203 -2.69 -7.48 1.26
C LEU A 203 -3.31 -8.43 0.24
N GLY A 204 -4.44 -9.09 0.50
CA GLY A 204 -5.22 -9.81 -0.52
C GLY A 204 -6.14 -8.94 -1.35
N GLU A 205 -6.47 -9.40 -2.56
CA GLU A 205 -7.54 -8.82 -3.36
C GLU A 205 -8.83 -8.84 -2.54
N ARG A 206 -9.50 -7.70 -2.37
CA ARG A 206 -10.66 -7.62 -1.47
C ARG A 206 -10.37 -8.03 0.00
N SER A 207 -9.10 -8.02 0.44
CA SER A 207 -8.74 -8.29 1.84
C SER A 207 -8.83 -7.04 2.71
N VAL A 208 -9.10 -7.24 3.98
CA VAL A 208 -9.46 -6.19 4.93
C VAL A 208 -8.83 -6.38 6.31
N ALA A 209 -7.78 -5.62 6.62
CA ALA A 209 -6.98 -5.72 7.85
C ALA A 209 -7.28 -4.58 8.80
N LEU A 210 -7.89 -4.90 9.93
CA LEU A 210 -8.51 -3.89 10.79
C LEU A 210 -8.24 -4.12 12.27
N GLY A 211 -7.70 -3.12 12.98
CA GLY A 211 -7.35 -3.22 14.40
C GLY A 211 -5.85 -3.05 14.70
N GLU A 212 -5.50 -2.83 15.98
CA GLU A 212 -4.09 -2.74 16.36
C GLU A 212 -3.42 -4.04 15.99
N ARG A 213 -2.38 -3.91 15.16
CA ARG A 213 -1.60 -5.02 14.66
C ARG A 213 -2.32 -5.90 13.64
N SER A 214 -3.56 -5.59 13.22
CA SER A 214 -4.46 -6.38 12.36
C SER A 214 -3.99 -6.70 10.93
N VAL A 215 -4.20 -7.93 10.43
CA VAL A 215 -3.61 -8.38 9.15
C VAL A 215 -4.54 -9.21 8.25
N ALA A 216 -4.99 -8.52 7.23
CA ALA A 216 -5.69 -8.83 5.99
C ALA A 216 -5.07 -9.59 4.86
N LEU A 217 -5.25 -10.89 4.75
CA LEU A 217 -4.56 -11.69 3.72
C LEU A 217 -5.54 -12.53 2.91
N GLY A 218 -5.51 -12.44 1.58
CA GLY A 218 -6.24 -13.32 0.66
C GLY A 218 -7.54 -12.75 0.05
N GLU A 219 -7.97 -13.34 -1.08
CA GLU A 219 -9.27 -13.13 -1.79
C GLU A 219 -10.49 -13.66 -1.03
N ARG A 220 -10.44 -13.44 0.26
CA ARG A 220 -10.39 -14.57 1.17
C ARG A 220 -9.70 -13.93 2.36
N SER A 221 -10.36 -12.96 2.99
CA SER A 221 -9.77 -12.20 4.06
C SER A 221 -9.09 -13.08 5.10
N VAL A 222 -8.06 -12.46 5.62
CA VAL A 222 -7.49 -12.77 6.90
C VAL A 222 -7.77 -11.53 7.77
N ALA A 223 -7.41 -11.50 9.02
CA ALA A 223 -7.23 -10.32 9.86
C ALA A 223 -6.45 -10.90 11.03
N LEU A 224 -5.55 -10.11 11.54
CA LEU A 224 -4.58 -10.60 12.51
C LEU A 224 -4.01 -9.46 13.31
N GLY A 225 -4.45 -9.11 14.50
CA GLY A 225 -3.80 -8.15 15.38
C GLY A 225 -3.47 -8.75 16.73
N GLU A 226 -3.13 -7.92 17.72
CA GLU A 226 -3.25 -8.38 19.12
C GLU A 226 -4.61 -9.10 19.29
N GLU A 227 -5.59 -8.56 18.57
CA GLU A 227 -6.85 -9.18 18.19
C GLU A 227 -6.93 -9.48 16.69
N SER A 228 -7.26 -10.73 16.36
CA SER A 228 -7.04 -11.23 15.02
C SER A 228 -8.17 -12.02 14.42
N VAL A 229 -8.50 -11.67 13.18
CA VAL A 229 -9.78 -12.03 12.57
C VAL A 229 -9.75 -12.29 11.07
N GLY A 230 -9.24 -13.41 10.60
CA GLY A 230 -9.47 -13.82 9.23
C GLY A 230 -10.83 -14.34 8.92
N LEU A 231 -11.34 -13.84 7.80
CA LEU A 231 -12.71 -14.01 7.32
C LEU A 231 -12.81 -14.27 5.79
N SER A 232 -13.20 -15.48 5.40
CA SER A 232 -13.06 -15.99 4.04
C SER A 232 -13.58 -17.42 3.96
N ALA A 233 -14.13 -17.90 2.83
CA ALA A 233 -14.40 -19.34 2.68
C ALA A 233 -13.16 -20.25 2.95
N ARG A 234 -11.98 -19.65 3.12
CA ARG A 234 -10.77 -20.13 3.80
C ARG A 234 -10.19 -19.01 4.68
N SER A 235 -10.70 -18.87 5.90
CA SER A 235 -10.43 -17.72 6.77
C SER A 235 -9.52 -18.01 7.92
N VAL A 236 -8.62 -17.09 8.21
CA VAL A 236 -7.58 -17.37 9.20
C VAL A 236 -7.36 -16.19 10.12
N ALA A 237 -7.75 -16.40 11.36
CA ALA A 237 -7.82 -15.41 12.40
C ALA A 237 -6.99 -15.85 13.58
N LEU A 238 -6.09 -14.99 13.99
CA LEU A 238 -4.91 -15.44 14.73
C LEU A 238 -4.16 -14.38 15.54
N GLY A 239 -4.46 -14.26 16.83
CA GLY A 239 -4.13 -13.18 17.77
C GLY A 239 -4.31 -13.65 19.20
N GLU A 240 -3.92 -12.86 20.21
CA GLU A 240 -4.18 -13.20 21.61
C GLU A 240 -5.65 -13.60 21.80
N GLU A 241 -6.50 -12.83 21.12
CA GLU A 241 -7.86 -13.19 20.75
C GLU A 241 -7.92 -13.49 19.24
N SER A 242 -8.42 -14.66 18.88
CA SER A 242 -8.35 -15.16 17.51
C SER A 242 -9.62 -15.87 17.05
N VAL A 243 -10.11 -15.48 15.89
CA VAL A 243 -11.51 -15.76 15.59
C VAL A 243 -11.73 -16.12 14.13
N GLY A 244 -11.57 -17.40 13.82
CA GLY A 244 -11.64 -17.95 12.47
C GLY A 244 -13.02 -18.52 12.25
N LEU A 245 -13.81 -17.92 11.37
CA LEU A 245 -15.27 -18.08 11.41
C LEU A 245 -15.93 -18.87 10.27
N SER A 246 -15.28 -18.98 9.11
CA SER A 246 -15.86 -19.61 7.90
C SER A 246 -15.71 -21.14 7.78
N ALA A 247 -16.31 -21.77 6.77
CA ALA A 247 -16.06 -23.19 6.49
C ALA A 247 -14.56 -23.41 6.23
N ARG A 248 -13.92 -24.36 6.92
CA ARG A 248 -12.44 -24.50 6.93
C ARG A 248 -11.71 -23.25 7.45
N SER A 249 -12.32 -22.50 8.37
CA SER A 249 -11.62 -21.42 9.06
C SER A 249 -10.76 -21.92 10.20
N VAL A 250 -9.80 -21.10 10.55
CA VAL A 250 -8.87 -21.42 11.61
C VAL A 250 -8.77 -20.21 12.52
N ALA A 251 -9.10 -20.45 13.78
CA ALA A 251 -9.06 -19.52 14.90
C ALA A 251 -8.00 -20.00 15.88
N LEU A 252 -7.00 -19.19 16.17
CA LEU A 252 -5.80 -19.65 16.88
C LEU A 252 -5.17 -18.56 17.77
N GLY A 253 -5.19 -18.75 19.09
CA GLY A 253 -5.01 -17.68 20.09
C GLY A 253 -5.41 -18.13 21.48
N GLU A 254 -4.96 -17.42 22.53
CA GLU A 254 -5.23 -17.77 23.93
C GLU A 254 -6.74 -17.95 24.17
N GLU A 255 -7.50 -17.02 23.57
CA GLU A 255 -8.94 -17.09 23.33
C GLU A 255 -9.23 -17.35 21.84
N SER A 256 -9.14 -18.60 21.42
CA SER A 256 -9.48 -18.98 20.04
C SER A 256 -10.85 -19.58 19.86
N VAL A 257 -11.53 -19.16 18.81
CA VAL A 257 -12.92 -19.54 18.58
C VAL A 257 -13.16 -19.91 17.13
N GLY A 258 -13.39 -21.20 16.90
CA GLY A 258 -13.72 -21.80 15.61
C GLY A 258 -15.15 -22.32 15.63
N LEU A 259 -16.00 -21.75 14.78
CA LEU A 259 -17.47 -21.91 14.88
C LEU A 259 -18.13 -22.73 13.75
N SER A 260 -17.38 -23.16 12.74
CA SER A 260 -17.91 -23.75 11.51
C SER A 260 -17.59 -25.25 11.33
N GLU A 261 -18.22 -25.89 10.34
CA GLU A 261 -17.90 -27.27 9.95
C GLU A 261 -16.47 -27.36 9.42
N ARG A 262 -15.65 -28.24 10.01
CA ARG A 262 -14.19 -28.31 9.83
C ARG A 262 -13.43 -27.02 10.24
N SER A 263 -14.01 -26.15 11.06
CA SER A 263 -13.24 -25.06 11.67
C SER A 263 -12.40 -25.60 12.82
N VAL A 264 -11.21 -25.03 12.97
CA VAL A 264 -10.30 -25.40 14.05
C VAL A 264 -10.16 -24.20 14.98
N ALA A 265 -10.46 -24.40 16.26
CA ALA A 265 -10.19 -23.47 17.34
C ALA A 265 -9.10 -24.09 18.22
N LEU A 266 -8.00 -23.39 18.49
CA LEU A 266 -6.93 -23.92 19.34
C LEU A 266 -6.26 -22.85 20.20
N GLY A 267 -6.19 -23.11 21.51
CA GLY A 267 -5.92 -22.10 22.54
C GLY A 267 -6.27 -22.58 23.94
N GLU A 268 -5.71 -21.95 24.97
CA GLU A 268 -5.91 -22.33 26.38
C GLU A 268 -7.39 -22.27 26.77
N ARG A 269 -8.12 -21.30 26.21
CA ARG A 269 -9.59 -21.15 26.30
C ARG A 269 -10.29 -21.38 24.96
N SER A 270 -9.79 -22.35 24.17
CA SER A 270 -10.34 -22.60 22.83
C SER A 270 -11.71 -23.27 22.82
N VAL A 271 -12.57 -22.81 21.91
CA VAL A 271 -13.92 -23.37 21.73
C VAL A 271 -14.15 -23.74 20.26
N GLY A 272 -14.15 -25.05 19.99
CA GLY A 272 -14.66 -25.64 18.75
C GLY A 272 -16.09 -26.14 18.94
N ILE A 273 -17.09 -25.45 18.38
CA ILE A 273 -18.52 -25.77 18.60
C ILE A 273 -19.00 -26.89 17.66
N GLY A 274 -18.51 -26.92 16.42
CA GLY A 274 -18.94 -27.88 15.40
C GLY A 274 -18.67 -29.34 15.79
N GLU A 275 -17.44 -29.68 16.19
CA GLU A 275 -17.07 -31.06 16.55
C GLU A 275 -17.71 -31.54 17.85
N LYS A 276 -17.74 -30.71 18.90
CA LYS A 276 -18.30 -31.11 20.21
C LYS A 276 -19.79 -31.43 20.14
N MET A 277 -20.54 -30.77 19.25
CA MET A 277 -21.97 -31.02 19.07
C MET A 277 -22.24 -32.32 18.31
N LEU A 278 -21.41 -32.62 17.30
CA LEU A 278 -21.47 -33.88 16.54
C LEU A 278 -21.10 -35.07 17.43
N GLU A 279 -20.02 -34.98 18.22
CA GLU A 279 -19.61 -36.06 19.12
C GLU A 279 -20.68 -36.40 20.17
N LYS A 280 -21.42 -35.41 20.67
CA LYS A 280 -22.52 -35.62 21.61
C LYS A 280 -23.73 -36.26 20.95
N GLN A 281 -23.99 -35.94 19.68
CA GLN A 281 -25.04 -36.59 18.90
C GLN A 281 -24.70 -38.06 18.63
N ASP A 282 -23.47 -38.38 18.22
CA ASP A 282 -23.01 -39.75 17.98
C ASP A 282 -23.16 -40.63 19.23
N LYS A 283 -22.71 -40.13 20.40
CA LYS A 283 -22.89 -40.85 21.67
C LYS A 283 -24.35 -41.11 22.03
N THR A 284 -25.26 -40.20 21.64
CA THR A 284 -26.69 -40.34 21.90
C THR A 284 -27.32 -41.39 20.96
N ILE A 285 -26.89 -41.41 19.69
CA ILE A 285 -27.31 -42.41 18.71
C ILE A 285 -26.86 -43.81 19.15
N ASP A 286 -25.59 -43.97 19.56
CA ASP A 286 -25.06 -45.22 20.08
C ASP A 286 -25.86 -45.76 21.28
N ALA A 287 -26.27 -44.87 22.18
CA ALA A 287 -27.09 -45.23 23.34
C ALA A 287 -28.48 -45.72 22.94
N ILE A 288 -29.10 -45.07 21.94
CA ILE A 288 -30.39 -45.49 21.38
C ILE A 288 -30.27 -46.86 20.72
N ASP A 289 -29.20 -47.11 19.96
CA ASP A 289 -28.99 -48.38 19.26
C ASP A 289 -28.78 -49.54 20.23
N ARG A 290 -28.04 -49.33 21.32
CA ARG A 290 -27.91 -50.33 22.39
C ARG A 290 -29.26 -50.62 23.06
N SER A 291 -30.01 -49.58 23.43
CA SER A 291 -31.33 -49.74 24.04
C SER A 291 -32.29 -50.49 23.10
N LYS A 292 -32.25 -50.20 21.80
CA LYS A 292 -33.02 -50.92 20.79
C LYS A 292 -32.63 -52.40 20.71
N ALA A 293 -31.33 -52.72 20.73
CA ALA A 293 -30.86 -54.11 20.70
C ALA A 293 -31.31 -54.90 21.95
N GLU A 294 -31.26 -54.27 23.12
CA GLU A 294 -31.76 -54.86 24.37
C GLU A 294 -33.27 -55.13 24.28
N ILE A 295 -34.06 -54.15 23.82
CA ILE A 295 -35.52 -54.30 23.63
C ILE A 295 -35.82 -55.44 22.65
N VAL A 296 -35.10 -55.53 21.52
CA VAL A 296 -35.30 -56.60 20.54
C VAL A 296 -34.98 -57.97 21.16
N THR A 297 -33.91 -58.06 21.96
CA THR A 297 -33.54 -59.29 22.65
C THR A 297 -34.60 -59.72 23.65
N GLN A 298 -35.12 -58.77 24.44
CA GLN A 298 -36.23 -59.02 25.38
C GLN A 298 -37.51 -59.43 24.66
N ILE A 299 -37.84 -58.82 23.52
CA ILE A 299 -39.00 -59.20 22.72
C ILE A 299 -38.82 -60.63 22.16
N SER A 300 -37.60 -60.99 21.74
CA SER A 300 -37.31 -62.34 21.27
C SER A 300 -37.47 -63.36 22.40
N SER A 301 -36.91 -63.10 23.58
CA SER A 301 -37.04 -64.01 24.72
C SER A 301 -38.51 -64.17 25.14
N LEU A 302 -39.27 -63.07 25.21
CA LEU A 302 -40.70 -63.11 25.50
C LEU A 302 -41.48 -63.90 24.44
N ARG A 303 -41.08 -63.82 23.16
CA ARG A 303 -41.69 -64.60 22.09
C ARG A 303 -41.40 -66.10 22.25
N ASP A 304 -40.17 -66.46 22.59
CA ASP A 304 -39.76 -67.85 22.81
C ASP A 304 -40.43 -68.46 24.05
N ASP A 305 -40.54 -67.67 25.12
CA ASP A 305 -41.29 -68.04 26.33
C ASP A 305 -42.78 -68.27 26.02
N LEU A 306 -43.40 -67.35 25.26
CA LEU A 306 -44.79 -67.48 24.85
C LEU A 306 -45.01 -68.69 23.94
N ARG A 307 -44.10 -68.94 23.00
CA ARG A 307 -44.15 -70.12 22.13
C ARG A 307 -44.08 -71.40 22.94
N SER A 308 -43.13 -71.50 23.87
CA SER A 308 -42.98 -72.66 24.76
C SER A 308 -44.23 -72.89 25.61
N TYR A 309 -44.82 -71.80 26.13
CA TYR A 309 -46.08 -71.87 26.88
C TYR A 309 -47.25 -72.38 26.03
N MET A 310 -47.37 -71.88 24.78
CA MET A 310 -48.41 -72.31 23.85
C MET A 310 -48.24 -73.77 23.44
N ASP A 311 -47.02 -74.20 23.10
CA ASP A 311 -46.71 -75.59 22.74
C ASP A 311 -47.07 -76.56 23.89
N TYR A 312 -46.74 -76.19 25.14
CA TYR A 312 -47.14 -76.95 26.32
C TYR A 312 -48.66 -77.03 26.48
N LYS A 313 -49.37 -75.92 26.30
CA LYS A 313 -50.84 -75.87 26.38
C LYS A 313 -51.50 -76.71 25.29
N PHE A 314 -51.01 -76.65 24.05
CA PHE A 314 -51.53 -77.44 22.95
C PHE A 314 -51.30 -78.93 23.16
N ALA A 315 -50.10 -79.36 23.57
CA ALA A 315 -49.83 -80.76 23.88
C ALA A 315 -50.75 -81.30 24.99
N LYS A 316 -51.03 -80.48 26.01
CA LYS A 316 -52.00 -80.83 27.05
C LYS A 316 -53.43 -80.98 26.50
N ILE A 317 -53.86 -80.07 25.64
CA ILE A 317 -55.19 -80.13 25.00
C ILE A 317 -55.29 -81.36 24.10
N GLU A 318 -54.27 -81.65 23.29
CA GLU A 318 -54.23 -82.85 22.43
C GLU A 318 -54.38 -84.12 23.26
N HIS A 319 -53.63 -84.24 24.36
CA HIS A 319 -53.75 -85.36 25.29
C HIS A 319 -55.15 -85.47 25.91
N GLU A 320 -55.75 -84.34 26.31
CA GLU A 320 -57.13 -84.31 26.83
C GLU A 320 -58.17 -84.72 25.75
N VAL A 321 -57.99 -84.27 24.51
CA VAL A 321 -58.84 -84.63 23.37
C VAL A 321 -58.73 -86.10 23.00
N GLU A 322 -57.51 -86.67 22.99
CA GLU A 322 -57.30 -88.10 22.79
C GLU A 322 -57.98 -88.93 23.89
N ALA A 323 -57.84 -88.51 25.15
CA ALA A 323 -58.50 -89.15 26.27
C ALA A 323 -60.04 -89.10 26.16
N ILE A 324 -60.60 -88.01 25.62
CA ILE A 324 -62.04 -87.90 25.32
C ILE A 324 -62.43 -88.83 24.17
N LYS A 325 -61.70 -88.82 23.04
CA LYS A 325 -61.94 -89.70 21.88
C LYS A 325 -61.95 -91.18 22.26
N ALA A 326 -61.02 -91.60 23.13
CA ALA A 326 -60.97 -92.95 23.67
C ALA A 326 -62.20 -93.29 24.52
N LYS A 327 -62.74 -92.33 25.30
CA LYS A 327 -63.95 -92.54 26.12
C LYS A 327 -65.25 -92.60 25.32
N ILE A 328 -65.33 -91.93 24.18
CA ILE A 328 -66.53 -91.88 23.32
C ILE A 328 -66.50 -92.90 22.17
N GLY A 329 -65.49 -93.78 22.12
CA GLY A 329 -65.41 -94.88 21.16
C GLY A 329 -65.12 -94.46 19.71
N MET A 330 -64.40 -93.34 19.52
CA MET A 330 -64.04 -92.80 18.21
C MET A 330 -62.62 -93.19 17.75
N ILE A 331 -61.98 -94.14 18.44
CA ILE A 331 -60.68 -94.74 18.09
C ILE A 331 -60.88 -96.24 17.95
#